data_AF-A0A4Y8I6Y1-F1
#
_entry.id   AF-A0A4Y8I6Y1-F1
#
_cell.length_a   1.000
_cell.length_b   1.000
_cell.length_c   1.000
_cell.angle_alpha   90.00
_cell.angle_beta   90.00
_cell.angle_gamma   90.00
#
_symmetry.space_group_name_H-M   'P 1'
#
loop_
_entity.id
_entity.type
_entity.pdbx_description
1 polymer ?
#
loop_
_entity_poly.entity_id
_entity_poly.type
_entity_poly.pdbx_seq_one_letter_code
_entity_poly.pdbx_strand_id
1 'polypeptide(L)'
;MKNKILTIIFSVILFSSLLFAGSILVNFEAFAMDNSIQLEWDSGQEINLLEYQIERSASGGEFAPIGNHSPKGSNSHYTYLDETVFAKITDRTYSYRIKIVDKDQSFTYSPVVTVTPILSTARETWGSIKAIFR
;
A
#
# COMPACT_ATOMS: atom_id res chain seq x y z
N MET A 1 -33.11 -34.96 19.81
CA MET A 1 -31.71 -34.52 19.60
C MET A 1 -31.30 -34.29 18.14
N LYS A 2 -32.00 -34.81 17.12
CA LYS A 2 -31.62 -34.68 15.70
C LYS A 2 -31.80 -33.29 15.08
N ASN A 3 -32.64 -32.42 15.66
CA ASN A 3 -33.04 -31.16 15.01
C ASN A 3 -32.20 -29.95 15.43
N LYS A 4 -31.38 -30.07 16.50
CA LYS A 4 -30.52 -28.99 16.98
C LYS A 4 -29.19 -28.89 16.22
N ILE A 5 -28.71 -30.00 15.65
CA ILE A 5 -27.46 -30.06 14.87
C ILE A 5 -27.66 -29.42 13.49
N LEU A 6 -28.86 -29.57 12.89
CA LEU A 6 -29.17 -29.00 11.57
C LEU A 6 -29.21 -27.45 11.59
N THR A 7 -29.70 -26.85 12.68
CA THR A 7 -29.75 -25.38 12.83
C THR A 7 -28.37 -24.77 13.04
N ILE A 8 -27.46 -25.47 13.74
CA ILE A 8 -26.09 -25.01 13.97
C ILE A 8 -25.30 -24.99 12.65
N ILE A 9 -25.46 -26.00 11.79
CA ILE A 9 -24.80 -26.04 10.48
C ILE A 9 -25.35 -24.94 9.55
N PHE A 10 -26.65 -24.63 9.61
CA PHE A 10 -27.26 -23.55 8.81
C PHE A 10 -26.81 -22.15 9.25
N SER A 11 -26.58 -21.91 10.55
CA SER A 11 -25.98 -20.66 11.05
C SER A 11 -24.50 -20.51 10.70
N VAL A 12 -23.74 -21.60 10.63
CA VAL A 12 -22.31 -21.56 10.22
C VAL A 12 -22.18 -21.24 8.73
N ILE A 13 -23.10 -21.69 7.88
CA ILE A 13 -23.09 -21.40 6.44
C ILE A 13 -23.50 -19.94 6.15
N LEU A 14 -24.38 -19.34 6.96
CA LEU A 14 -24.76 -17.92 6.83
C LEU A 14 -23.67 -16.94 7.28
N PHE A 15 -22.70 -17.38 8.09
CA PHE A 15 -21.52 -16.58 8.44
C PHE A 15 -20.34 -16.78 7.47
N SER A 16 -20.36 -17.86 6.69
CA SER A 16 -19.27 -18.24 5.78
C SER A 16 -19.37 -17.63 4.39
N SER A 17 -20.47 -16.95 4.06
CA SER A 17 -20.54 -16.10 2.85
C SER A 17 -20.33 -14.65 3.23
N LEU A 18 -19.14 -14.31 3.75
CA LEU A 18 -18.58 -13.00 3.44
C LEU A 18 -18.43 -13.02 1.92
N LEU A 19 -19.38 -12.38 1.24
CA LEU A 19 -19.30 -12.14 -0.18
C LEU A 19 -17.93 -11.48 -0.42
N PHE A 20 -17.00 -12.22 -1.02
CA PHE A 20 -15.78 -11.68 -1.58
C PHE A 20 -16.19 -10.80 -2.77
N ALA A 21 -16.76 -9.64 -2.47
CA ALA A 21 -17.08 -8.56 -3.39
C ALA A 21 -16.24 -7.32 -3.03
N GLY A 22 -15.09 -7.55 -2.39
CA GLY A 22 -14.12 -6.50 -2.07
C GLY A 22 -13.19 -6.27 -3.24
N SER A 23 -12.69 -5.04 -3.36
CA SER A 23 -11.71 -4.69 -4.37
C SER A 23 -10.41 -5.49 -4.18
N ILE A 24 -9.93 -6.15 -5.24
CA ILE A 24 -8.71 -6.96 -5.20
C ILE A 24 -7.59 -6.33 -6.02
N LEU A 25 -6.37 -6.44 -5.51
CA LEU A 25 -5.15 -6.11 -6.24
C LEU A 25 -4.67 -7.35 -7.00
N VAL A 26 -4.26 -7.17 -8.25
CA VAL A 26 -3.64 -8.24 -9.06
C VAL A 26 -2.16 -8.36 -8.72
N ASN A 27 -1.47 -7.24 -8.70
CA ASN A 27 -0.08 -7.13 -8.26
C ASN A 27 0.10 -5.90 -7.37
N PHE A 28 1.22 -5.88 -6.66
CA PHE A 28 1.70 -4.71 -5.97
C PHE A 28 3.21 -4.83 -5.86
N GLU A 29 3.92 -3.85 -6.42
CA GLU A 29 5.38 -3.84 -6.52
C GLU A 29 5.95 -2.48 -6.11
N ALA A 30 7.20 -2.48 -5.66
CA ALA A 30 7.92 -1.28 -5.27
C ALA A 30 9.31 -1.28 -5.90
N PHE A 31 9.65 -0.18 -6.56
CA PHE A 31 10.89 0.03 -7.27
C PHE A 31 11.68 1.16 -6.63
N ALA A 32 12.93 0.87 -6.25
CA ALA A 32 13.85 1.92 -5.82
C ALA A 32 14.31 2.72 -7.03
N MET A 33 14.14 4.05 -6.97
CA MET A 33 14.63 5.00 -7.93
C MET A 33 15.69 5.91 -7.29
N ASP A 34 16.27 6.82 -8.08
CA ASP A 34 17.19 7.84 -7.57
C ASP A 34 16.49 8.74 -6.54
N ASN A 35 16.78 8.52 -5.26
CA ASN A 35 16.26 9.31 -4.15
C ASN A 35 14.73 9.25 -3.97
N SER A 36 14.05 8.27 -4.58
CA SER A 36 12.61 8.07 -4.46
C SER A 36 12.25 6.58 -4.55
N ILE A 37 11.03 6.24 -4.17
CA ILE A 37 10.48 4.89 -4.33
C ILE A 37 9.20 5.00 -5.17
N GLN A 38 9.14 4.25 -6.26
CA GLN A 38 7.96 4.15 -7.10
C GLN A 38 7.18 2.90 -6.73
N LEU A 39 5.92 3.08 -6.36
CA LEU A 39 4.98 1.99 -6.11
C LEU A 39 4.09 1.82 -7.32
N GLU A 40 3.88 0.58 -7.74
CA GLU A 40 3.00 0.23 -8.85
C GLU A 40 2.03 -0.86 -8.43
N TRP A 41 0.77 -0.72 -8.85
CA TRP A 41 -0.22 -1.76 -8.67
C TRP A 41 -1.28 -1.74 -9.76
N ASP A 42 -1.80 -2.93 -10.03
CA ASP A 42 -2.91 -3.18 -10.93
C ASP A 42 -4.13 -3.61 -10.13
N SER A 43 -5.26 -2.94 -10.38
CA SER A 43 -6.53 -3.36 -9.80
C SER A 43 -7.13 -4.51 -10.59
N GLY A 44 -7.69 -5.50 -9.90
CA GLY A 44 -8.40 -6.61 -10.53
C GLY A 44 -9.86 -6.24 -10.76
N GLN A 45 -10.59 -6.07 -9.67
CA GLN A 45 -11.94 -5.53 -9.67
C GLN A 45 -12.06 -4.42 -8.64
N GLU A 46 -12.71 -3.32 -9.02
CA GLU A 46 -12.97 -2.18 -8.15
C GLU A 46 -14.47 -2.06 -7.86
N ILE A 47 -15.00 -3.00 -7.09
CA ILE A 47 -16.41 -3.00 -6.70
C ILE A 47 -16.53 -2.34 -5.34
N ASN A 48 -17.42 -1.35 -5.22
CA ASN A 48 -17.66 -0.60 -3.99
C ASN A 48 -16.42 0.06 -3.36
N LEU A 49 -15.35 0.23 -4.12
CA LEU A 49 -14.13 0.89 -3.65
C LEU A 49 -14.35 2.39 -3.45
N LEU A 50 -13.88 2.92 -2.31
CA LEU A 50 -13.84 4.35 -2.01
C LEU A 50 -12.48 4.94 -2.38
N GLU A 51 -11.40 4.38 -1.85
CA GLU A 51 -10.03 4.85 -2.12
C GLU A 51 -8.98 3.76 -1.82
N TYR A 52 -7.83 3.92 -2.47
CA TYR A 52 -6.60 3.26 -2.07
C TYR A 52 -5.80 4.21 -1.19
N GLN A 53 -5.54 3.83 0.06
CA GLN A 53 -4.66 4.56 0.97
C GLN A 53 -3.30 3.88 1.03
N ILE A 54 -2.25 4.61 0.63
CA ILE A 54 -0.88 4.13 0.63
C ILE A 54 -0.31 4.38 2.02
N GLU A 55 0.17 3.32 2.66
CA GLU A 55 0.80 3.38 3.96
C GLU A 55 2.25 2.90 3.88
N ARG A 56 3.13 3.57 4.65
CA ARG A 56 4.55 3.27 4.72
C ARG A 56 4.99 3.09 6.17
N SER A 57 5.85 2.09 6.38
CA SER A 57 6.62 1.89 7.59
C SER A 57 8.11 2.06 7.28
N ALA A 58 8.85 2.69 8.19
CA ALA A 58 10.30 2.82 8.12
C ALA A 58 10.94 1.91 9.18
N SER A 59 11.91 1.08 8.78
CA SER A 59 12.69 0.24 9.70
C SER A 59 11.85 -0.65 10.64
N GLY A 60 10.71 -1.15 10.18
CA GLY A 60 9.82 -2.02 10.95
C GLY A 60 8.97 -1.31 12.00
N GLY A 61 8.83 0.01 11.92
CA GLY A 61 7.90 0.78 12.76
C GLY A 61 6.43 0.64 12.34
N GLU A 62 5.59 1.51 12.88
CA GLU A 62 4.17 1.59 12.53
C GLU A 62 3.97 2.05 11.08
N PHE A 63 2.92 1.54 10.44
CA PHE A 63 2.49 2.01 9.12
C PHE A 63 1.75 3.34 9.26
N ALA A 64 2.23 4.36 8.57
CA ALA A 64 1.59 5.67 8.51
C ALA A 64 1.11 5.97 7.08
N PRO A 65 -0.06 6.61 6.90
CA PRO A 65 -0.55 6.99 5.59
C PRO A 65 0.34 8.08 4.99
N ILE A 66 0.70 7.92 3.71
CA ILE A 66 1.53 8.87 2.95
C ILE A 66 0.83 9.43 1.72
N GLY A 67 -0.27 8.81 1.28
CA GLY A 67 -1.05 9.28 0.16
C GLY A 67 -2.31 8.46 -0.06
N ASN A 68 -3.18 8.93 -0.95
CA ASN A 68 -4.35 8.19 -1.39
C ASN A 68 -4.58 8.36 -2.89
N HIS A 69 -5.30 7.42 -3.48
CA HIS A 69 -5.74 7.45 -4.87
C HIS A 69 -7.21 7.08 -4.95
N SER A 70 -7.96 7.90 -5.69
CA SER A 70 -9.31 7.56 -6.09
C SER A 70 -9.31 6.41 -7.10
N PRO A 71 -10.32 5.52 -7.05
CA PRO A 71 -10.49 4.46 -8.03
C PRO A 71 -10.70 5.03 -9.44
N LYS A 72 -10.02 4.41 -10.41
CA LYS A 72 -10.13 4.66 -11.86
C LYS A 72 -11.06 3.65 -12.54
N GLY A 73 -11.33 2.50 -11.91
CA GLY A 73 -12.08 1.38 -12.44
C GLY A 73 -11.30 0.06 -12.41
N SER A 74 -11.99 -1.06 -12.60
CA SER A 74 -11.39 -2.41 -12.66
C SER A 74 -10.35 -2.53 -13.79
N ASN A 75 -9.28 -3.32 -13.57
CA ASN A 75 -8.17 -3.51 -14.52
C ASN A 75 -7.41 -2.21 -14.84
N SER A 76 -7.26 -1.33 -13.85
CA SER A 76 -6.52 -0.09 -13.99
C SER A 76 -5.13 -0.20 -13.39
N HIS A 77 -4.17 0.43 -14.06
CA HIS A 77 -2.82 0.59 -13.56
C HIS A 77 -2.66 1.89 -12.75
N TYR A 78 -1.92 1.79 -11.66
CA TYR A 78 -1.64 2.88 -10.74
C TYR A 78 -0.16 2.98 -10.44
N THR A 79 0.26 4.22 -10.21
CA THR A 79 1.63 4.55 -9.85
C THR A 79 1.58 5.62 -8.77
N TYR A 80 2.42 5.45 -7.75
CA TYR A 80 2.62 6.44 -6.69
C TYR A 80 4.12 6.63 -6.47
N LEU A 81 4.58 7.89 -6.47
CA LEU A 81 5.98 8.25 -6.25
C LEU A 81 6.18 8.80 -4.84
N ASP A 82 6.94 8.08 -4.02
CA ASP A 82 7.38 8.54 -2.71
C ASP A 82 8.74 9.25 -2.82
N GLU A 83 8.71 10.58 -2.87
CA GLU A 83 9.91 11.44 -2.85
C GLU A 83 10.37 11.79 -1.43
N THR A 84 9.62 11.37 -0.41
CA THR A 84 9.92 11.71 1.00
C THR A 84 10.92 10.76 1.65
N VAL A 85 11.57 9.94 0.82
CA VAL A 85 12.61 8.98 1.22
C VAL A 85 13.91 9.76 1.45
N PHE A 86 13.98 10.51 2.55
CA PHE A 86 15.08 11.44 2.79
C PHE A 86 16.40 10.71 3.05
N ALA A 87 17.43 11.18 2.33
CA ALA A 87 18.78 10.64 2.17
C ALA A 87 19.70 10.66 3.42
N LYS A 88 19.15 10.78 4.63
CA LYS A 88 19.97 10.97 5.84
C LYS A 88 20.52 9.68 6.43
N ILE A 89 19.98 8.51 6.08
CA ILE A 89 20.46 7.22 6.59
C ILE A 89 20.45 6.21 5.43
N THR A 90 21.65 5.80 5.02
CA THR A 90 21.91 5.00 3.82
C THR A 90 21.38 3.57 3.87
N ASP A 91 20.84 3.11 5.00
CA ASP A 91 20.44 1.71 5.20
C ASP A 91 19.01 1.56 5.74
N ARG A 92 18.12 2.51 5.45
CA ARG A 92 16.70 2.39 5.83
C ARG A 92 15.93 1.57 4.82
N THR A 93 15.49 0.40 5.24
CA THR A 93 14.45 -0.36 4.55
C THR A 93 13.08 0.27 4.81
N TYR A 94 12.29 0.42 3.74
CA TYR A 94 10.91 0.89 3.80
C TYR A 94 9.98 -0.25 3.40
N SER A 95 8.89 -0.38 4.15
CA SER A 95 7.82 -1.33 3.86
C SER A 95 6.57 -0.56 3.50
N TYR A 96 5.89 -0.99 2.44
CA TYR A 96 4.68 -0.37 1.92
C TYR A 96 3.55 -1.37 1.88
N ARG A 97 2.34 -0.86 2.10
CA ARG A 97 1.09 -1.58 1.88
C ARG A 97 0.02 -0.62 1.40
N ILE A 98 -0.95 -1.15 0.69
CA ILE A 98 -2.14 -0.42 0.29
C ILE A 98 -3.27 -0.87 1.20
N LYS A 99 -3.90 0.09 1.88
CA LYS A 99 -5.18 -0.09 2.55
C LYS A 99 -6.28 0.23 1.54
N ILE A 100 -7.02 -0.79 1.16
CA ILE A 100 -8.14 -0.72 0.24
C ILE A 100 -9.37 -0.42 1.08
N VAL A 101 -9.96 0.77 0.91
CA VAL A 101 -11.11 1.22 1.70
C VAL A 101 -12.35 1.19 0.84
N ASP A 102 -13.36 0.44 1.25
CA ASP A 102 -14.63 0.35 0.56
C ASP A 102 -15.59 1.48 1.02
N LYS A 103 -16.64 1.73 0.25
CA LYS A 103 -17.64 2.79 0.49
C LYS A 103 -18.42 2.60 1.78
N ASP A 104 -18.46 1.38 2.32
CA ASP A 104 -19.07 1.06 3.61
C ASP A 104 -18.09 1.24 4.80
N GLN A 105 -16.90 1.79 4.54
CA GLN A 105 -15.78 1.96 5.47
C GLN A 105 -15.13 0.67 5.95
N SER A 106 -15.50 -0.49 5.40
CA SER A 106 -14.69 -1.69 5.55
C SER A 106 -13.37 -1.52 4.80
N PHE A 107 -12.34 -2.25 5.23
CA PHE A 107 -11.04 -2.17 4.58
C PHE A 107 -10.31 -3.50 4.58
N THR A 108 -9.47 -3.67 3.57
CA THR A 108 -8.54 -4.78 3.44
C THR A 108 -7.14 -4.26 3.15
N TYR A 109 -6.12 -5.07 3.43
CA TYR A 109 -4.72 -4.70 3.17
C TYR A 109 -4.14 -5.54 2.04
N SER A 110 -3.32 -4.91 1.22
CA SER A 110 -2.45 -5.61 0.28
C SER A 110 -1.38 -6.44 1.01
N PRO A 111 -0.71 -7.36 0.30
CA PRO A 111 0.61 -7.83 0.73
C PRO A 111 1.56 -6.66 1.01
N VAL A 112 2.48 -6.86 1.95
CA VAL A 112 3.52 -5.87 2.26
C VAL A 112 4.67 -6.05 1.29
N VAL A 113 5.06 -4.99 0.59
CA VAL A 113 6.29 -4.96 -0.21
C VAL A 113 7.35 -4.20 0.54
N THR A 114 8.60 -4.64 0.42
CA THR A 114 9.72 -4.06 1.15
C THR A 114 10.83 -3.71 0.17
N VAL A 115 11.37 -2.51 0.29
CA VAL A 115 12.36 -1.96 -0.64
C VAL A 115 13.40 -1.14 0.11
N THR A 116 14.64 -1.22 -0.36
CA THR A 116 15.76 -0.40 0.12
C THR A 116 16.05 0.67 -0.93
N PRO A 117 16.05 1.97 -0.58
CA PRO A 117 16.19 3.04 -1.54
C PRO A 117 17.61 3.17 -2.07
N ILE A 118 17.72 3.68 -3.30
CA ILE A 118 19.00 4.05 -3.91
C ILE A 118 19.21 5.55 -3.67
N LEU A 119 20.23 5.91 -2.89
CA LEU A 119 20.53 7.31 -2.57
C LEU A 119 21.71 7.82 -3.38
N SER A 120 21.45 8.81 -4.23
CA SER A 120 22.48 9.46 -5.05
C SER A 120 23.11 10.63 -4.27
N THR A 121 24.30 10.41 -3.71
CA THR A 121 25.04 11.39 -2.87
C THR A 121 25.50 12.65 -3.62
N ALA A 122 25.49 12.66 -4.95
CA ALA A 122 25.95 13.78 -5.76
C ALA A 122 25.12 15.05 -5.54
N ARG A 123 23.79 14.96 -5.39
CA ARG A 123 22.91 16.15 -5.26
C ARG A 123 23.09 16.87 -3.91
N GLU A 124 23.44 16.13 -2.86
CA GLU A 124 23.66 16.65 -1.50
C GLU A 124 24.98 17.44 -1.36
N THR A 125 26.05 17.01 -2.05
CA THR A 125 27.34 17.70 -2.00
C THR A 125 27.31 19.03 -2.74
N TRP A 126 26.66 19.11 -3.91
CA TRP A 126 26.55 20.37 -4.67
C TRP A 126 25.75 21.45 -3.93
N GLY A 127 24.68 21.08 -3.22
CA GLY A 127 23.92 22.00 -2.38
C GLY A 127 24.76 22.55 -1.21
N SER A 128 25.52 21.68 -0.56
CA SER A 128 26.41 22.04 0.56
C SER A 128 27.56 22.94 0.12
N ILE A 129 28.20 22.63 -1.02
CA ILE A 129 29.28 23.43 -1.59
C ILE A 129 28.78 24.84 -1.96
N LYS A 130 27.60 24.94 -2.59
CA LYS A 130 27.04 26.24 -2.99
C LYS A 130 26.66 27.12 -1.79
N ALA A 131 26.31 26.53 -0.66
CA ALA A 131 26.00 27.26 0.57
C ALA A 131 27.25 27.86 1.26
N ILE A 132 28.44 27.32 1.00
CA ILE A 132 29.71 27.80 1.58
C ILE A 132 30.21 29.08 0.89
N PHE A 133 29.84 29.29 -0.39
CA PHE A 133 30.24 30.46 -1.17
C PHE A 133 29.22 31.61 -1.14
N ARG A 134 28.33 31.63 -0.13
CA ARG A 134 27.38 32.72 0.10
C ARG A 134 27.74 33.53 1.33
#